data_AF-A0A183UHY8-F1
#
_entry.id   AF-A0A183UHY8-F1
#
_cell.length_a   1.000
_cell.length_b   1.000
_cell.length_c   1.000
_cell.angle_alpha   90.00
_cell.angle_beta   90.00
_cell.angle_gamma   90.00
#
_symmetry.space_group_name_H-M   'P 1'
#
loop_
_entity.id
_entity.type
_entity.pdbx_description
1 polymer ?
#
loop_
_entity_poly.entity_id
_entity_poly.type
_entity_poly.pdbx_seq_one_letter_code
_entity_poly.pdbx_strand_id
1 'polypeptide(L)'
;MVEKGMDEGVFRESFDDDEITVIGIQQSQSHFSPAQPSMTKDSPIVSPQNLLSPQLKSAGESLLMLYGSAETVFIADALSATRFALGSIRKNIVAVMREVTVPLRIVDDIWTMNVVLADESCKKLECIVAHSVLVDLIGLNPEEAVAIRASKDKARRREGTLRLKSVQESMERLDVVWEVEFYACASSTPVVRKMQTLAQKLGLIR
;
A
#
# COMPACT_ATOMS: atom_id res chain seq x y z
N MET A 1 -0.55 -70.81 -7.57
CA MET A 1 -0.49 -69.39 -7.18
C MET A 1 0.61 -68.76 -8.03
N VAL A 2 0.30 -68.13 -9.17
CA VAL A 2 -0.30 -66.78 -9.34
C VAL A 2 0.63 -65.75 -8.66
N GLU A 3 1.28 -64.78 -9.30
CA GLU A 3 1.22 -64.21 -10.66
C GLU A 3 2.51 -63.44 -11.00
N LYS A 4 2.60 -63.06 -12.29
CA LYS A 4 3.59 -62.17 -12.93
C LYS A 4 3.47 -60.71 -12.44
N GLY A 5 4.51 -59.91 -12.66
CA GLY A 5 4.36 -58.46 -12.83
C GLY A 5 5.69 -57.71 -12.77
N MET A 6 6.00 -57.00 -13.84
CA MET A 6 7.28 -56.36 -14.15
C MET A 6 7.09 -54.83 -14.12
N ASP A 7 8.19 -54.13 -13.81
CA ASP A 7 8.61 -52.82 -14.31
C ASP A 7 8.28 -51.49 -13.60
N GLU A 8 9.27 -50.62 -13.81
CA GLU A 8 9.67 -49.39 -13.14
C GLU A 8 8.66 -48.23 -13.10
N GLY A 9 8.77 -47.43 -12.04
CA GLY A 9 8.12 -46.13 -11.91
C GLY A 9 8.68 -45.36 -10.72
N VAL A 10 9.79 -44.65 -10.95
CA VAL A 10 10.39 -43.70 -10.01
C VAL A 10 9.38 -42.59 -9.69
N PHE A 11 8.76 -42.63 -8.50
CA PHE A 11 8.08 -41.48 -7.92
C PHE A 11 8.93 -40.95 -6.76
N ARG A 12 9.62 -39.84 -7.03
CA ARG A 12 10.14 -38.94 -6.00
C ARG A 12 8.92 -38.32 -5.31
N GLU A 13 8.54 -38.83 -4.16
CA GLU A 13 7.74 -38.06 -3.21
C GLU A 13 8.63 -36.94 -2.66
N SER A 14 8.54 -35.77 -3.29
CA SER A 14 9.07 -34.54 -2.72
C SER A 14 8.15 -34.10 -1.60
N PHE A 15 8.61 -34.34 -0.38
CA PHE A 15 8.34 -33.66 0.88
C PHE A 15 7.26 -32.56 0.85
N ASP A 16 6.14 -32.84 1.50
CA ASP A 16 5.30 -31.85 2.15
C ASP A 16 6.10 -31.20 3.30
N ASP A 17 6.41 -29.91 3.17
CA ASP A 17 6.66 -29.01 4.30
C ASP A 17 6.57 -27.54 3.83
N ASP A 18 5.38 -27.13 3.38
CA ASP A 18 5.00 -25.71 3.34
C ASP A 18 4.21 -25.38 4.62
N GLU A 19 4.91 -25.41 5.74
CA GLU A 19 4.53 -24.63 6.91
C GLU A 19 4.53 -23.15 6.50
N ILE A 20 3.34 -22.56 6.35
CA ILE A 20 3.18 -21.14 6.03
C ILE A 20 3.62 -20.33 7.26
N THR A 21 4.92 -20.08 7.35
CA THR A 21 5.50 -19.02 8.16
C THR A 21 5.36 -17.71 7.39
N VAL A 22 4.63 -16.76 7.98
CA VAL A 22 4.55 -15.39 7.47
C VAL A 22 5.95 -14.79 7.55
N ILE A 23 6.49 -14.54 6.36
CA ILE A 23 7.85 -14.18 6.05
C ILE A 23 8.33 -12.96 6.88
N GLY A 24 9.34 -13.18 7.74
CA GLY A 24 10.29 -12.15 8.15
C GLY A 24 11.49 -12.19 7.20
N ILE A 25 11.79 -11.09 6.50
CA ILE A 25 12.97 -10.99 5.63
C ILE A 25 14.01 -10.03 6.20
N GLN A 26 15.22 -10.59 6.26
CA GLN A 26 16.52 -10.00 6.54
C GLN A 26 16.91 -8.95 5.48
N GLN A 27 17.37 -7.79 5.91
CA GLN A 27 17.90 -6.73 5.04
C GLN A 27 19.15 -7.20 4.30
N SER A 28 19.16 -7.09 2.97
CA SER A 28 20.39 -7.13 2.16
C SER A 28 20.80 -5.71 1.80
N GLN A 29 22.04 -5.35 2.13
CA GLN A 29 22.68 -4.09 1.79
C GLN A 29 23.21 -4.15 0.36
N SER A 30 22.84 -3.20 -0.50
CA SER A 30 23.48 -2.99 -1.80
C SER A 30 24.49 -1.84 -1.73
N HIS A 31 25.76 -2.16 -1.97
CA HIS A 31 26.84 -1.19 -2.17
C HIS A 31 26.65 -0.43 -3.49
N PHE A 32 26.61 0.91 -3.42
CA PHE A 32 26.60 1.81 -4.57
C PHE A 32 28.01 2.38 -4.78
N SER A 33 28.57 2.27 -5.99
CA SER A 33 29.83 2.92 -6.38
C SER A 33 29.55 3.95 -7.48
N PRO A 34 30.03 5.21 -7.38
CA PRO A 34 29.82 6.21 -8.41
C PRO A 34 30.96 6.23 -9.42
N ALA A 35 30.65 6.14 -10.72
CA ALA A 35 31.57 6.44 -11.80
C ALA A 35 31.49 7.93 -12.19
N GLN A 36 32.65 8.58 -12.33
CA GLN A 36 32.80 9.98 -12.73
C GLN A 36 32.55 10.20 -14.25
N PRO A 37 32.18 11.43 -14.68
CA PRO A 37 31.97 11.75 -16.09
C PRO A 37 33.27 12.25 -16.78
N SER A 38 33.48 11.86 -18.04
CA SER A 38 34.53 12.41 -18.90
C SER A 38 33.96 13.42 -19.91
N MET A 39 34.71 14.50 -20.10
CA MET A 39 34.40 15.63 -20.98
C MET A 39 34.85 15.37 -22.43
N THR A 40 34.03 15.73 -23.42
CA THR A 40 34.50 16.17 -24.75
C THR A 40 33.57 17.23 -25.35
N LYS A 41 34.14 18.03 -26.26
CA LYS A 41 33.84 19.42 -26.65
C LYS A 41 33.13 19.54 -28.01
N ASP A 42 32.47 20.70 -28.19
CA ASP A 42 32.24 21.52 -29.42
C ASP A 42 31.41 20.87 -30.57
N SER A 43 30.36 21.44 -31.20
CA SER A 43 29.92 22.80 -31.60
C SER A 43 28.45 22.71 -32.14
N PRO A 44 27.84 23.73 -32.80
CA PRO A 44 27.77 25.17 -32.57
C PRO A 44 26.33 25.69 -32.31
N ILE A 45 26.28 26.97 -31.93
CA ILE A 45 25.12 27.82 -31.63
C ILE A 45 24.16 27.94 -32.83
N VAL A 46 22.89 27.62 -32.61
CA VAL A 46 21.76 28.15 -33.40
C VAL A 46 20.84 28.86 -32.40
N SER A 47 20.74 30.17 -32.52
CA SER A 47 19.75 30.97 -31.80
C SER A 47 18.41 30.94 -32.55
N PRO A 48 17.31 30.53 -31.92
CA PRO A 48 15.99 30.99 -32.33
C PRO A 48 15.63 32.22 -31.48
N GLN A 49 15.51 33.33 -32.17
CA GLN A 49 14.93 34.56 -31.68
C GLN A 49 13.49 34.31 -31.19
N ASN A 50 13.14 34.95 -30.07
CA ASN A 50 11.80 35.36 -29.65
C ASN A 50 10.61 34.54 -30.17
N LEU A 51 10.17 33.58 -29.36
CA LEU A 51 8.74 33.33 -29.16
C LEU A 51 8.44 33.64 -27.69
N LEU A 52 7.94 34.85 -27.45
CA LEU A 52 7.16 35.17 -26.28
C LEU A 52 5.95 34.22 -26.26
N SER A 53 6.02 33.16 -25.47
CA SER A 53 4.84 32.45 -25.02
C SER A 53 4.35 33.11 -23.73
N PRO A 54 3.24 33.88 -23.76
CA PRO A 54 2.39 33.94 -22.58
C PRO A 54 1.78 32.53 -22.41
N GLN A 55 1.52 32.11 -21.17
CA GLN A 55 0.89 30.82 -20.77
C GLN A 55 1.82 29.71 -20.25
N LEU A 56 2.70 30.02 -19.27
CA LEU A 56 3.14 29.00 -18.29
C LEU A 56 2.76 29.35 -16.84
N LYS A 57 2.12 30.50 -16.60
CA LYS A 57 1.67 30.89 -15.24
C LYS A 57 0.34 30.23 -14.83
N SER A 58 -0.53 29.90 -15.79
CA SER A 58 -1.88 29.36 -15.52
C SER A 58 -1.91 27.88 -15.09
N ALA A 59 -1.02 27.03 -15.62
CA ALA A 59 -1.04 25.60 -15.32
C ALA A 59 -0.47 25.27 -13.92
N GLY A 60 0.57 25.98 -13.49
CA GLY A 60 1.20 25.78 -12.18
C GLY A 60 0.32 26.22 -11.00
N GLU A 61 -0.36 27.36 -11.14
CA GLU A 61 -1.35 27.83 -10.15
C GLU A 61 -2.51 26.83 -10.02
N SER A 62 -2.96 26.24 -11.13
CA SER A 62 -4.00 25.21 -11.11
C SER A 62 -3.58 23.94 -10.37
N LEU A 63 -2.32 23.49 -10.51
CA LEU A 63 -1.82 22.28 -9.83
C LEU A 63 -1.60 22.52 -8.34
N LEU A 64 -1.11 23.69 -7.93
CA LEU A 64 -0.98 24.05 -6.52
C LEU A 64 -2.34 24.12 -5.84
N MET A 65 -3.34 24.70 -6.51
CA MET A 65 -4.73 24.73 -6.01
C MET A 65 -5.31 23.31 -5.91
N LEU A 66 -5.06 22.47 -6.91
CA LEU A 66 -5.51 21.08 -6.90
C LEU A 66 -4.84 20.30 -5.76
N TYR A 67 -3.52 20.42 -5.61
CA TYR A 67 -2.77 19.80 -4.52
C TYR A 67 -3.25 20.28 -3.15
N GLY A 68 -3.49 21.58 -3.00
CA GLY A 68 -4.07 22.18 -1.78
C GLY A 68 -5.44 21.58 -1.42
N SER A 69 -6.26 21.24 -2.42
CA SER A 69 -7.56 20.59 -2.21
C SER A 69 -7.48 19.16 -1.65
N ALA A 70 -6.29 18.53 -1.66
CA ALA A 70 -6.12 17.25 -1.00
C ALA A 70 -6.24 17.35 0.53
N GLU A 71 -6.05 18.55 1.10
CA GLU A 71 -6.17 18.87 2.52
C GLU A 71 -5.39 17.88 3.41
N THR A 72 -4.16 17.56 3.00
CA THR A 72 -3.27 16.65 3.71
C THR A 72 -2.58 17.37 4.85
N VAL A 73 -2.48 16.73 6.00
CA VAL A 73 -1.76 17.24 7.18
C VAL A 73 -0.70 16.24 7.63
N PHE A 74 0.25 16.69 8.44
CA PHE A 74 1.15 15.80 9.15
C PHE A 74 0.42 15.03 10.26
N ILE A 75 0.93 13.85 10.60
CA ILE A 75 0.40 13.01 11.69
C ILE A 75 0.40 13.79 13.02
N ALA A 76 1.48 14.51 13.34
CA ALA A 76 1.57 15.28 14.58
C ALA A 76 0.48 16.37 14.67
N ASP A 77 0.15 17.02 13.55
CA ASP A 77 -0.89 18.05 13.49
C ASP A 77 -2.29 17.44 13.65
N ALA A 78 -2.54 16.29 13.02
CA ALA A 78 -3.78 15.54 13.20
C ALA A 78 -4.00 15.12 14.66
N LEU A 79 -2.95 14.59 15.31
CA LEU A 79 -2.98 14.23 16.73
C LEU A 79 -3.21 15.45 17.63
N SER A 80 -2.53 16.57 17.34
CA SER A 80 -2.70 17.82 18.09
C SER A 80 -4.12 18.36 18.00
N ALA A 81 -4.69 18.41 16.79
CA ALA A 81 -6.06 18.86 16.56
C ALA A 81 -7.10 18.00 17.30
N THR A 82 -6.84 16.69 17.41
CA THR A 82 -7.75 15.74 18.07
C THR A 82 -7.93 16.03 19.56
N ARG A 83 -6.92 16.61 20.24
CA ARG A 83 -6.97 16.95 21.67
C ARG A 83 -8.06 17.96 22.03
N PHE A 84 -8.50 18.74 21.05
CA PHE A 84 -9.51 19.79 21.22
C PHE A 84 -10.85 19.42 20.57
N ALA A 85 -10.95 18.23 19.97
CA ALA A 85 -12.19 17.76 19.37
C ALA A 85 -13.13 17.19 20.43
N LEU A 86 -14.43 17.47 20.29
CA LEU A 86 -15.48 16.90 21.15
C LEU A 86 -15.80 15.43 20.82
N GLY A 87 -15.34 14.94 19.68
CA GLY A 87 -15.62 13.60 19.18
C GLY A 87 -14.53 13.11 18.23
N SER A 88 -14.87 12.15 17.38
CA SER A 88 -13.93 11.71 16.35
C SER A 88 -13.79 12.75 15.24
N ILE A 89 -12.58 12.86 14.67
CA ILE A 89 -12.30 13.72 13.53
C ILE A 89 -11.57 12.92 12.46
N ARG A 90 -11.80 13.25 11.20
CA ARG A 90 -11.09 12.64 10.07
C ARG A 90 -10.07 13.60 9.49
N LYS A 91 -8.90 13.07 9.15
CA LYS A 91 -7.82 13.81 8.49
C LYS A 91 -7.24 12.99 7.36
N ASN A 92 -6.88 13.66 6.28
CA ASN A 92 -6.08 13.07 5.21
C ASN A 92 -4.61 13.22 5.59
N ILE A 93 -3.86 12.13 5.59
CA ILE A 93 -2.41 12.15 5.79
C ILE A 93 -1.74 11.45 4.61
N VAL A 94 -0.57 11.96 4.19
CA VAL A 94 0.33 11.22 3.30
C VAL A 94 1.40 10.63 4.19
N ALA A 95 1.40 9.30 4.30
CA ALA A 95 2.26 8.58 5.22
C ALA A 95 2.72 7.27 4.59
N VAL A 96 3.87 6.78 5.02
CA VAL A 96 4.41 5.49 4.60
C VAL A 96 3.97 4.42 5.57
N MET A 97 3.51 3.28 5.07
CA MET A 97 3.31 2.09 5.89
C MET A 97 4.67 1.50 6.27
N ARG A 98 5.02 1.55 7.55
CA ARG A 98 6.29 1.04 8.07
C ARG A 98 6.28 -0.47 8.26
N GLU A 99 5.20 -0.98 8.86
CA GLU A 99 5.04 -2.40 9.18
C GLU A 99 3.57 -2.77 9.38
N VAL A 100 3.28 -4.06 9.23
CA VAL A 100 1.99 -4.67 9.56
C VAL A 100 2.11 -5.29 10.95
N THR A 101 1.44 -4.73 11.95
CA THR A 101 1.49 -5.27 13.33
C THR A 101 0.51 -6.42 13.53
N VAL A 102 -0.54 -6.45 12.72
CA VAL A 102 -1.61 -7.44 12.79
C VAL A 102 -1.94 -7.85 11.36
N PRO A 103 -1.51 -9.05 10.91
CA PRO A 103 -1.67 -9.50 9.52
C PRO A 103 -3.13 -9.56 9.09
N LEU A 104 -3.36 -9.37 7.78
CA LEU A 104 -4.67 -9.51 7.17
C LEU A 104 -5.26 -10.89 7.46
N ARG A 105 -6.40 -10.92 8.14
CA ARG A 105 -7.13 -12.14 8.48
C ARG A 105 -8.61 -11.89 8.63
N ILE A 106 -9.38 -12.96 8.77
CA ILE A 106 -10.80 -12.93 9.10
C ILE A 106 -10.95 -13.26 10.60
N VAL A 107 -11.65 -12.40 11.34
CA VAL A 107 -12.05 -12.62 12.74
C VAL A 107 -13.51 -12.19 12.84
N ASP A 108 -14.38 -12.99 13.45
CA ASP A 108 -15.81 -12.69 13.60
C ASP A 108 -16.47 -12.20 12.29
N ASP A 109 -16.20 -12.93 11.21
CA ASP A 109 -16.70 -12.68 9.85
C ASP A 109 -16.32 -11.31 9.25
N ILE A 110 -15.32 -10.63 9.81
CA ILE A 110 -14.77 -9.37 9.27
C ILE A 110 -13.29 -9.46 8.93
N TRP A 111 -12.89 -8.79 7.85
CA TRP A 111 -11.48 -8.51 7.58
C TRP A 111 -10.89 -7.62 8.66
N THR A 112 -9.73 -8.03 9.18
CA THR A 112 -8.97 -7.32 10.21
C THR A 112 -7.51 -7.19 9.78
N MET A 113 -6.95 -6.00 9.95
CA MET A 113 -5.52 -5.70 9.74
C MET A 113 -5.16 -4.47 10.55
N ASN A 114 -3.96 -4.45 11.15
CA ASN A 114 -3.40 -3.25 11.77
C ASN A 114 -2.04 -2.96 11.15
N VAL A 115 -1.78 -1.67 10.99
CA VAL A 115 -0.57 -1.15 10.36
C VAL A 115 0.04 -0.06 11.22
N VAL A 116 1.32 0.19 11.02
CA VAL A 116 2.00 1.37 11.54
C VAL A 116 2.26 2.32 10.39
N LEU A 117 1.72 3.54 10.51
CA LEU A 117 1.99 4.64 9.60
C LEU A 117 3.08 5.55 10.18
N ALA A 118 3.89 6.13 9.31
CA ALA A 118 4.90 7.09 9.69
C ALA A 118 5.03 8.20 8.65
N ASP A 119 5.36 9.40 9.12
CA ASP A 119 5.79 10.52 8.31
C ASP A 119 7.00 11.21 8.96
N GLU A 120 7.38 12.39 8.47
CA GLU A 120 8.50 13.14 9.05
C GLU A 120 8.22 13.65 10.47
N SER A 121 6.95 13.89 10.81
CA SER A 121 6.50 14.42 12.09
C SER A 121 6.32 13.35 13.17
N CYS A 122 5.99 12.12 12.78
CA CYS A 122 5.67 11.03 13.67
C CYS A 122 6.24 9.70 13.16
N LYS A 123 7.07 9.05 13.97
CA LYS A 123 7.72 7.78 13.61
C LYS A 123 6.81 6.56 13.70
N LYS A 124 5.72 6.65 14.46
CA LYS A 124 4.83 5.52 14.73
C LYS A 124 3.42 6.00 15.07
N LEU A 125 2.50 5.73 14.15
CA LEU A 125 1.06 5.82 14.36
C LEU A 125 0.46 4.43 14.11
N GLU A 126 0.04 3.74 15.17
CA GLU A 126 -0.68 2.47 15.03
C GLU A 126 -2.11 2.75 14.59
N CYS A 127 -2.56 2.08 13.53
CA CYS A 127 -3.90 2.22 12.99
C CYS A 127 -4.55 0.86 12.77
N ILE A 128 -5.86 0.79 13.01
CA ILE A 128 -6.70 -0.31 12.53
C ILE A 128 -7.12 0.04 11.09
N VAL A 129 -7.05 -0.90 10.17
CA VAL A 129 -7.63 -0.73 8.84
C VAL A 129 -9.08 -1.19 8.88
N ALA A 130 -10.02 -0.31 8.55
CA ALA A 130 -11.44 -0.64 8.61
C ALA A 130 -11.77 -1.80 7.64
N HIS A 131 -12.69 -2.66 8.08
CA HIS A 131 -13.21 -3.78 7.28
C HIS A 131 -13.62 -3.35 5.86
N SER A 132 -14.36 -2.24 5.74
CA SER A 132 -14.81 -1.71 4.44
C SER A 132 -13.64 -1.36 3.51
N VAL A 133 -12.56 -0.77 4.04
CA VAL A 133 -11.36 -0.45 3.26
C VAL A 133 -10.70 -1.74 2.75
N LEU A 134 -10.65 -2.78 3.58
CA LEU A 134 -10.10 -4.08 3.18
C LEU A 134 -10.97 -4.77 2.12
N VAL A 135 -12.30 -4.72 2.25
CA VAL A 135 -13.21 -5.23 1.22
C VAL A 135 -12.97 -4.52 -0.11
N ASP A 136 -12.87 -3.19 -0.11
CA ASP A 136 -12.64 -2.40 -1.33
C ASP A 136 -11.29 -2.71 -1.97
N LEU A 137 -10.23 -2.89 -1.18
CA LEU A 137 -8.89 -3.19 -1.68
C LEU A 137 -8.74 -4.63 -2.19
N ILE A 138 -9.35 -5.60 -1.51
CA ILE A 138 -9.28 -7.03 -1.90
C ILE A 138 -10.23 -7.31 -3.06
N GLY A 139 -11.37 -6.60 -3.10
CA GLY A 139 -12.49 -6.90 -3.99
C GLY A 139 -13.18 -8.22 -3.64
N LEU A 140 -13.10 -8.64 -2.37
CA LEU A 140 -13.75 -9.83 -1.81
C LEU A 140 -14.23 -9.55 -0.39
N ASN A 141 -15.44 -10.01 -0.07
CA ASN A 141 -15.86 -10.11 1.32
C ASN A 141 -15.28 -11.39 2.00
N PRO A 142 -15.33 -11.49 3.34
CA PRO A 142 -14.78 -12.64 4.07
C PRO A 142 -15.40 -13.98 3.69
N GLU A 143 -16.72 -14.02 3.48
CA GLU A 143 -17.46 -15.23 3.07
C GLU A 143 -16.96 -15.73 1.70
N GLU A 144 -16.83 -14.82 0.72
CA GLU A 144 -16.31 -15.12 -0.61
C GLU A 144 -14.88 -15.65 -0.55
N ALA A 145 -14.03 -15.05 0.29
CA ALA A 145 -12.65 -15.49 0.45
C ALA A 145 -12.56 -16.90 1.08
N VAL A 146 -13.42 -17.21 2.06
CA VAL A 146 -13.52 -18.56 2.63
C VAL A 146 -14.00 -19.56 1.57
N ALA A 147 -15.02 -19.21 0.79
CA ALA A 147 -15.52 -20.06 -0.29
C ALA A 147 -14.48 -20.29 -1.40
N ILE A 148 -13.71 -19.25 -1.76
CA ILE A 148 -12.59 -19.36 -2.72
C ILE A 148 -11.54 -20.31 -2.17
N ARG A 149 -11.14 -20.17 -0.90
CA ARG A 149 -10.15 -21.05 -0.26
C ARG A 149 -10.59 -22.51 -0.21
N ALA A 150 -11.87 -22.77 0.02
CA ALA A 150 -12.45 -24.11 0.02
C ALA A 150 -12.70 -24.69 -1.38
N SER A 151 -12.54 -23.88 -2.44
CA SER A 151 -12.80 -24.30 -3.82
C SER A 151 -11.82 -25.39 -4.30
N LYS A 152 -12.34 -26.36 -5.05
CA LYS A 152 -11.54 -27.37 -5.77
C LYS A 152 -10.82 -26.77 -6.99
N ASP A 153 -11.25 -25.60 -7.45
CA ASP A 153 -10.63 -24.89 -8.56
C ASP A 153 -9.32 -24.23 -8.12
N LYS A 154 -8.20 -24.74 -8.64
CA LYS A 154 -6.85 -24.23 -8.36
C LYS A 154 -6.64 -22.81 -8.91
N ALA A 155 -7.22 -22.47 -10.07
CA ALA A 155 -7.08 -21.15 -10.66
C ALA A 155 -7.79 -20.10 -9.80
N ARG A 156 -9.00 -20.42 -9.33
CA ARG A 156 -9.77 -19.56 -8.41
C ARG A 156 -9.04 -19.32 -7.09
N ARG A 157 -8.43 -20.37 -6.50
CA ARG A 157 -7.60 -20.21 -5.29
C ARG A 157 -6.37 -19.33 -5.53
N ARG A 158 -5.67 -19.55 -6.65
CA ARG A 158 -4.50 -18.74 -7.02
C ARG A 158 -4.85 -17.26 -7.18
N GLU A 159 -5.93 -16.95 -7.88
CA GLU A 159 -6.42 -15.59 -8.05
C GLU A 159 -6.77 -14.94 -6.70
N GLY A 160 -7.47 -15.65 -5.81
CA GLY A 160 -7.75 -15.17 -4.46
C GLY A 160 -6.48 -14.82 -3.68
N THR A 161 -5.46 -15.69 -3.74
CA THR A 161 -4.15 -15.42 -3.10
C THR A 161 -3.46 -14.20 -3.69
N LEU A 162 -3.52 -13.99 -5.01
CA LEU A 162 -2.90 -12.83 -5.67
C LEU A 162 -3.55 -11.53 -5.24
N ARG A 163 -4.89 -11.49 -5.14
CA ARG A 163 -5.60 -10.30 -4.64
C ARG A 163 -5.17 -9.95 -3.23
N LEU A 164 -5.08 -10.93 -2.32
CA LEU A 164 -4.62 -10.70 -0.95
C LEU A 164 -3.18 -10.15 -0.90
N LYS A 165 -2.27 -10.65 -1.76
CA LYS A 165 -0.90 -10.13 -1.85
C LYS A 165 -0.86 -8.68 -2.36
N SER A 166 -1.66 -8.35 -3.37
CA SER A 166 -1.68 -7.00 -3.96
C SER A 166 -2.12 -5.90 -2.99
N VAL A 167 -2.85 -6.24 -1.92
CA VAL A 167 -3.25 -5.26 -0.90
C VAL A 167 -2.03 -4.71 -0.18
N GLN A 168 -1.13 -5.57 0.28
CA GLN A 168 0.07 -5.13 0.99
C GLN A 168 0.96 -4.28 0.06
N GLU A 169 1.19 -4.73 -1.18
CA GLU A 169 1.95 -3.98 -2.19
C GLU A 169 1.35 -2.59 -2.45
N SER A 170 0.01 -2.49 -2.45
CA SER A 170 -0.70 -1.22 -2.61
C SER A 170 -0.51 -0.28 -1.40
N MET A 171 -0.46 -0.83 -0.19
CA MET A 171 -0.23 -0.07 1.05
C MET A 171 1.23 0.40 1.22
N GLU A 172 2.19 -0.29 0.59
CA GLU A 172 3.63 0.05 0.62
C GLU A 172 3.99 1.22 -0.33
N ARG A 173 3.05 1.69 -1.15
CA ARG A 173 3.26 2.83 -2.03
C ARG A 173 3.52 4.13 -1.24
N LEU A 174 4.36 5.01 -1.78
CA LEU A 174 4.72 6.28 -1.16
C LEU A 174 3.70 7.41 -1.41
N ASP A 175 2.81 7.23 -2.39
CA ASP A 175 1.81 8.22 -2.79
C ASP A 175 0.42 7.94 -2.21
N VAL A 176 0.34 7.18 -1.12
CA VAL A 176 -0.94 6.83 -0.48
C VAL A 176 -1.41 7.97 0.42
N VAL A 177 -2.66 8.39 0.19
CA VAL A 177 -3.42 9.25 1.08
C VAL A 177 -4.31 8.38 1.96
N TRP A 178 -4.09 8.46 3.26
CA TRP A 178 -4.85 7.76 4.28
C TRP A 178 -5.87 8.73 4.89
N GLU A 179 -7.16 8.47 4.73
CA GLU A 179 -8.18 9.15 5.55
C GLU A 179 -8.27 8.38 6.87
N VAL A 180 -7.75 9.00 7.94
CA VAL A 180 -7.69 8.40 9.26
C VAL A 180 -8.67 9.11 10.17
N GLU A 181 -9.52 8.33 10.83
CA GLU A 181 -10.36 8.79 11.93
C GLU A 181 -9.59 8.69 13.24
N PHE A 182 -9.42 9.84 13.88
CA PHE A 182 -8.84 10.01 15.20
C PHE A 182 -9.94 10.22 16.24
N TYR A 183 -9.68 9.85 17.48
CA TYR A 183 -10.63 9.95 18.58
C TYR A 183 -10.09 10.85 19.68
N ALA A 184 -10.95 11.66 20.31
CA ALA A 184 -10.56 12.57 21.40
C ALA A 184 -9.83 11.87 22.56
N CYS A 185 -10.14 10.59 22.80
CA CYS A 185 -9.43 9.78 23.77
C CYS A 185 -8.08 9.31 23.22
N ALA A 186 -6.99 9.78 23.81
CA ALA A 186 -5.62 9.48 23.36
C ALA A 186 -5.24 7.99 23.39
N SER A 187 -5.95 7.15 24.15
CA SER A 187 -5.71 5.70 24.19
C SER A 187 -6.48 4.93 23.11
N SER A 188 -7.38 5.57 22.38
CA SER A 188 -8.13 4.93 21.31
C SER A 188 -7.29 4.85 20.04
N THR A 189 -7.18 3.66 19.47
CA THR A 189 -6.44 3.43 18.22
C THR A 189 -7.16 4.10 17.04
N PRO A 190 -6.49 4.98 16.28
CA PRO A 190 -7.05 5.55 15.06
C PRO A 190 -7.46 4.48 14.04
N VAL A 191 -8.44 4.80 13.20
CA VAL A 191 -8.98 3.88 12.19
C VAL A 191 -8.81 4.46 10.79
N VAL A 192 -8.16 3.74 9.89
CA VAL A 192 -8.13 4.06 8.46
C VAL A 192 -9.53 3.83 7.89
N ARG A 193 -10.18 4.90 7.44
CA ARG A 193 -11.53 4.88 6.86
C ARG A 193 -11.53 4.91 5.34
N LYS A 194 -10.44 5.38 4.72
CA LYS A 194 -10.27 5.36 3.27
C LYS A 194 -8.79 5.29 2.91
N MET A 195 -8.48 4.58 1.82
CA MET A 195 -7.17 4.54 1.20
C MET A 195 -7.34 4.89 -0.28
N GLN A 196 -6.50 5.77 -0.80
CA GLN A 196 -6.45 6.11 -2.22
C GLN A 196 -5.07 6.69 -2.54
N THR A 197 -4.65 6.61 -3.79
CA THR A 197 -3.45 7.33 -4.24
C THR A 197 -3.70 8.84 -4.25
N LEU A 198 -2.63 9.61 -4.16
CA LEU A 198 -2.69 11.06 -4.32
C LEU A 198 -3.31 11.43 -5.67
N ALA A 199 -2.99 10.70 -6.75
CA ALA A 199 -3.61 10.91 -8.06
C ALA A 199 -5.13 10.73 -8.05
N GLN A 200 -5.64 9.70 -7.35
CA GLN A 200 -7.09 9.49 -7.17
C GLN A 200 -7.73 10.60 -6.32
N LYS A 201 -7.09 10.99 -5.20
CA LYS A 201 -7.57 12.09 -4.35
C LYS A 201 -7.72 13.40 -5.14
N LEU A 202 -6.78 13.66 -6.05
CA LEU A 202 -6.75 14.83 -6.92
C LEU A 202 -7.63 14.68 -8.17
N GLY A 203 -8.32 13.56 -8.36
CA GLY A 203 -9.20 13.32 -9.51
C GLY A 203 -8.47 13.16 -10.85
N LEU A 204 -7.16 12.86 -10.82
CA LEU A 204 -6.34 12.69 -12.02
C LEU A 204 -6.55 11.32 -12.68
N ILE A 205 -6.98 10.32 -11.90
CA ILE A 205 -7.36 8.99 -12.36
C ILE A 205 -8.63 8.54 -11.62
N ARG A 206 -9.46 7.75 -12.30
CA ARG A 206 -10.73 7.21 -11.79
C ARG A 206 -10.58 5.74 -11.45
#